data_AF-A0A437M144-F1
#
_entry.id   AF-A0A437M144-F1
#
_cell.length_a   1.000
_cell.length_b   1.000
_cell.length_c   1.000
_cell.angle_alpha   90.00
_cell.angle_beta   90.00
_cell.angle_gamma   90.00
#
_symmetry.space_group_name_H-M   'P 1'
#
loop_
_entity.id
_entity.type
_entity.pdbx_description
1 polymer ?
#
loop_
_entity_poly.entity_id
_entity_poly.type
_entity_poly.pdbx_seq_one_letter_code
_entity_poly.pdbx_strand_id
1 'polypeptide(L)'
;MIDARQLHAWLKVSTPVHKWVGRRVEEYGFEDGTDFRTSVSKTGGRPRTDYLLTVDMAKELSMVERTERGQATRRYFIEMEKVAHQMAQERLPT
;
A
#
# COMPACT_ATOMS: atom_id res chain seq x y z
N MET A 1 -4.58 0.85 10.36
CA MET A 1 -4.93 0.32 9.04
C MET A 1 -5.33 1.46 8.12
N ILE A 2 -5.25 1.28 6.80
CA ILE A 2 -5.41 2.33 5.78
C ILE A 2 -6.56 1.96 4.84
N ASP A 3 -7.46 2.89 4.57
CA ASP A 3 -8.53 2.69 3.58
C ASP A 3 -7.95 2.66 2.16
N ALA A 4 -8.21 1.60 1.40
CA ALA A 4 -7.66 1.43 0.05
C ALA A 4 -8.11 2.51 -0.94
N ARG A 5 -9.31 3.09 -0.78
CA ARG A 5 -9.80 4.19 -1.62
C ARG A 5 -9.08 5.49 -1.34
N GLN A 6 -8.79 5.76 -0.06
CA GLN A 6 -7.99 6.93 0.32
C GLN A 6 -6.57 6.80 -0.25
N LEU A 7 -5.95 5.63 -0.10
CA LEU A 7 -4.64 5.37 -0.68
C LEU A 7 -4.64 5.49 -2.20
N HIS A 8 -5.63 4.88 -2.86
CA HIS A 8 -5.80 4.95 -4.31
C HIS A 8 -5.93 6.40 -4.81
N ALA A 9 -6.77 7.20 -4.15
CA ALA A 9 -6.96 8.61 -4.48
C ALA A 9 -5.67 9.42 -4.28
N TRP A 10 -4.95 9.16 -3.17
CA TRP A 10 -3.67 9.79 -2.89
C TRP A 10 -2.61 9.43 -3.92
N LEU A 11 -2.54 8.16 -4.32
CA LEU A 11 -1.61 7.67 -5.35
C LEU A 11 -1.96 8.16 -6.76
N LYS A 12 -3.16 8.71 -6.98
CA LYS A 12 -3.68 9.15 -8.29
C LYS A 12 -3.72 8.02 -9.34
N VAL A 13 -4.06 6.81 -8.91
CA VAL A 13 -4.24 5.68 -9.83
C VAL A 13 -5.51 5.90 -10.66
N SER A 14 -5.45 5.63 -11.95
CA SER A 14 -6.57 5.85 -12.89
C SER A 14 -7.53 4.66 -12.98
N THR A 15 -7.04 3.46 -12.66
CA THR A 15 -7.84 2.23 -12.70
C THR A 15 -8.89 2.24 -11.59
N PRO A 16 -10.16 1.87 -11.82
CA PRO A 16 -11.15 1.83 -10.74
C PRO A 16 -10.70 1.00 -9.54
N VAL A 17 -10.88 1.53 -8.31
CA VAL A 17 -10.34 0.96 -7.05
C VAL A 17 -10.52 -0.55 -6.94
N HIS A 18 -11.73 -1.06 -7.22
CA HIS A 18 -12.02 -2.50 -7.08
C HIS A 18 -11.20 -3.38 -8.03
N LYS A 19 -10.92 -2.91 -9.25
CA LYS A 19 -10.05 -3.61 -10.20
C LYS A 19 -8.59 -3.48 -9.80
N TRP A 20 -8.20 -2.29 -9.33
CA TRP A 20 -6.84 -2.01 -8.90
C TRP A 20 -6.45 -2.89 -7.70
N VAL A 21 -7.21 -2.87 -6.61
CA VAL A 21 -6.91 -3.67 -5.41
C VAL A 21 -6.92 -5.15 -5.75
N GLY A 22 -7.94 -5.64 -6.47
CA GLY A 22 -8.02 -7.05 -6.85
C GLY A 22 -6.80 -7.53 -7.64
N ARG A 23 -6.35 -6.75 -8.63
CA ARG A 23 -5.13 -7.07 -9.39
C ARG A 23 -3.89 -7.09 -8.50
N ARG A 24 -3.76 -6.14 -7.56
CA ARG A 24 -2.59 -6.07 -6.69
C ARG A 24 -2.55 -7.18 -5.65
N VAL A 25 -3.71 -7.59 -5.15
CA VAL A 25 -3.84 -8.77 -4.29
C VAL A 25 -3.32 -10.01 -5.01
N GLU A 26 -3.74 -10.22 -6.27
CA GLU A 26 -3.28 -11.36 -7.08
C GLU A 26 -1.80 -11.27 -7.47
N GLU A 27 -1.32 -10.11 -7.92
CA GLU A 27 0.04 -9.93 -8.44
C GLU A 27 1.13 -10.06 -7.37
N TYR A 28 0.84 -9.63 -6.14
CA TYR A 28 1.81 -9.61 -5.03
C TYR A 28 1.51 -10.66 -3.95
N GLY A 29 0.45 -11.45 -4.11
CA GLY A 29 0.10 -12.53 -3.19
C GLY A 29 -0.36 -12.07 -1.81
N PHE A 30 -1.04 -10.91 -1.72
CA PHE A 30 -1.56 -10.42 -0.44
C PHE A 30 -2.72 -11.29 0.06
N GLU A 31 -2.79 -11.51 1.37
CA GLU A 31 -3.76 -12.42 1.99
C GLU A 31 -4.83 -11.67 2.81
N ASP A 32 -6.10 -12.07 2.68
CA ASP A 32 -7.19 -11.56 3.54
C ASP A 32 -7.00 -12.07 4.97
N GLY A 33 -7.16 -11.17 5.94
CA GLY A 33 -6.89 -11.42 7.35
C GLY A 33 -5.46 -11.06 7.78
N THR A 34 -4.49 -11.12 6.87
CA THR A 34 -3.07 -10.77 7.10
C THR A 34 -2.76 -9.36 6.61
N ASP A 35 -2.92 -9.11 5.31
CA ASP A 35 -2.50 -7.87 4.65
C ASP A 35 -3.64 -6.86 4.48
N PHE A 36 -4.86 -7.36 4.39
CA PHE A 36 -6.05 -6.54 4.33
C PHE A 36 -7.24 -7.25 4.95
N ARG A 37 -8.33 -6.49 5.14
CA ARG A 37 -9.65 -7.02 5.47
C ARG A 37 -10.66 -6.44 4.52
N THR A 38 -11.64 -7.24 4.13
CA THR A 38 -12.75 -6.79 3.29
C THR A 38 -14.00 -6.53 4.11
N SER A 39 -14.75 -5.50 3.74
CA SER A 39 -16.12 -5.30 4.21
C SER A 39 -17.05 -5.11 3.01
N VAL A 40 -18.13 -5.88 2.95
CA VAL A 40 -19.12 -5.78 1.89
C VAL A 40 -20.35 -5.05 2.40
N SER A 41 -20.71 -3.94 1.78
CA SER A 41 -21.94 -3.21 2.07
C SER A 41 -22.98 -3.42 0.94
N LYS A 42 -24.25 -3.59 1.33
CA LYS A 42 -25.39 -3.72 0.41
C LYS A 42 -26.35 -2.56 0.63
N THR A 43 -26.37 -1.60 -0.29
CA THR A 43 -27.27 -0.44 -0.28
C THR A 43 -28.25 -0.51 -1.46
N GLY A 44 -29.02 -1.61 -1.55
CA GLY A 44 -30.07 -1.78 -2.56
C GLY A 44 -29.60 -1.97 -4.02
N GLY A 45 -28.29 -1.93 -4.28
CA GLY A 45 -27.68 -2.14 -5.60
C GLY A 45 -26.56 -3.19 -5.58
N ARG A 46 -25.67 -3.16 -6.58
CA ARG A 46 -24.51 -4.06 -6.64
C ARG A 46 -23.68 -3.89 -5.36
N PRO A 47 -23.39 -4.98 -4.61
CA PRO A 47 -22.61 -4.90 -3.38
C PRO A 47 -21.27 -4.20 -3.62
N ARG A 48 -20.89 -3.35 -2.68
CA ARG A 48 -19.62 -2.63 -2.71
C ARG A 48 -18.66 -3.30 -1.74
N THR A 49 -17.50 -3.71 -2.25
CA THR A 49 -16.39 -4.18 -1.43
C THR A 49 -15.49 -2.99 -1.10
N ASP A 50 -15.27 -2.78 0.18
CA ASP A 50 -14.27 -1.86 0.71
C ASP A 50 -13.13 -2.67 1.34
N TYR A 51 -11.90 -2.15 1.21
CA TYR A 51 -10.68 -2.83 1.64
C TYR A 51 -9.97 -1.96 2.66
N LEU A 52 -9.64 -2.57 3.80
CA LEU A 52 -8.87 -1.95 4.87
C LEU A 52 -7.51 -2.64 4.95
N LEU A 53 -6.46 -1.93 4.53
CA LEU A 53 -5.12 -2.45 4.33
C LEU A 53 -4.29 -2.32 5.62
N THR A 54 -3.35 -3.22 5.83
CA THR A 54 -2.27 -2.99 6.79
C THR A 54 -1.40 -1.82 6.32
N VAL A 55 -0.61 -1.28 7.25
CA VAL A 55 0.33 -0.21 6.91
C VAL A 55 1.40 -0.74 5.96
N ASP A 56 1.83 -2.00 6.11
CA ASP A 56 2.90 -2.57 5.30
C ASP A 56 2.44 -2.87 3.87
N MET A 57 1.26 -3.49 3.68
CA MET A 57 0.65 -3.61 2.35
C MET A 57 0.49 -2.24 1.68
N ALA A 58 0.04 -1.21 2.41
CA ALA A 58 -0.11 0.14 1.86
C ALA A 58 1.24 0.77 1.43
N LYS A 59 2.32 0.53 2.20
CA LYS A 59 3.67 0.96 1.81
C LYS A 59 4.11 0.24 0.54
N GLU A 60 3.93 -1.08 0.47
CA GLU A 60 4.28 -1.88 -0.70
C GLU A 60 3.53 -1.41 -1.95
N LEU A 61 2.20 -1.23 -1.85
CA LEU A 61 1.40 -0.66 -2.93
C LEU A 61 1.92 0.71 -3.37
N SER A 62 2.21 1.59 -2.42
CA SER A 62 2.78 2.91 -2.73
C SER A 62 4.13 2.79 -3.44
N MET A 63 4.94 1.80 -3.07
CA MET A 63 6.23 1.56 -3.70
C MET A 63 6.12 0.93 -5.09
N VAL A 64 5.12 0.11 -5.40
CA VAL A 64 5.02 -0.51 -6.73
C VAL A 64 4.27 0.34 -7.75
N GLU A 65 3.43 1.28 -7.30
CA GLU A 65 2.67 2.11 -8.21
C GLU A 65 3.55 3.06 -9.03
N ARG A 66 3.33 3.06 -10.35
CA ARG A 66 4.04 3.92 -11.32
C ARG A 66 3.39 5.30 -11.41
N THR A 67 3.27 5.98 -10.28
CA THR A 67 2.75 7.35 -10.18
C THR A 67 3.80 8.27 -9.57
N GLU A 68 3.65 9.59 -9.72
CA GLU A 68 4.55 10.58 -9.09
C GLU A 68 4.63 10.38 -7.57
N ARG A 69 3.49 10.09 -6.95
CA ARG A 69 3.38 9.83 -5.51
C ARG A 69 4.08 8.53 -5.14
N GLY A 70 3.88 7.46 -5.91
CA GLY A 70 4.58 6.20 -5.66
C GLY A 70 6.10 6.33 -5.84
N GLN A 71 6.56 7.09 -6.84
CA GLN A 71 7.98 7.38 -7.03
C GLN A 71 8.57 8.17 -5.86
N ALA A 72 7.87 9.21 -5.39
CA ALA A 72 8.30 9.97 -4.22
C ALA A 72 8.38 9.09 -2.97
N THR A 73 7.40 8.22 -2.76
CA THR A 73 7.41 7.25 -1.65
C THR A 73 8.60 6.30 -1.74
N ARG A 74 8.85 5.67 -2.91
CA ARG A 74 10.02 4.80 -3.11
C ARG A 74 11.32 5.51 -2.75
N ARG A 75 11.52 6.73 -3.26
CA ARG A 75 12.74 7.50 -2.98
C ARG A 75 12.89 7.79 -1.50
N TYR A 76 11.82 8.23 -0.84
CA TYR A 76 11.85 8.48 0.60
C TYR A 76 12.25 7.23 1.39
N PHE A 77 11.65 6.07 1.11
CA PHE A 77 11.99 4.84 1.83
C PHE A 77 13.43 4.37 1.57
N ILE A 78 13.95 4.50 0.34
CA ILE A 78 15.35 4.22 0.02
C ILE A 78 16.30 5.14 0.81
N GLU A 79 15.98 6.43 0.92
CA GLU A 79 16.80 7.35 1.72
C GLU A 79 16.74 7.02 3.22
N MET A 80 15.56 6.67 3.73
CA MET A 80 15.42 6.25 5.13
C MET A 80 16.16 4.93 5.41
N GLU A 81 16.18 4.00 4.46
CA GLU A 81 16.97 2.78 4.55
C GLU A 81 18.47 3.11 4.65
N LYS A 82 19.00 4.00 3.81
CA LYS A 82 20.41 4.43 3.89
C LYS A 82 20.74 5.07 5.23
N VAL A 83 19.87 5.95 5.73
CA VAL A 83 20.04 6.59 7.04
C VAL A 83 20.05 5.54 8.15
N ALA A 84 19.13 4.58 8.13
CA ALA A 84 19.05 3.51 9.11
C ALA A 84 20.32 2.64 9.11
N HIS A 85 20.85 2.32 7.92
CA HIS A 85 22.11 1.56 7.78
C HIS A 85 23.30 2.34 8.37
N GLN A 86 23.42 3.63 8.04
CA GLN A 86 24.49 4.49 8.58
C GLN A 86 24.42 4.53 10.12
N MET A 87 23.23 4.77 10.67
CA MET A 87 23.02 4.79 12.13
C MET A 87 23.33 3.45 12.80
N ALA A 88 23.08 2.33 12.13
CA ALA A 88 23.42 1.00 12.63
C ALA A 88 24.94 0.77 12.63
N GLN A 89 25.65 1.23 11.61
CA GLN A 89 27.11 1.15 11.52
C GLN A 89 27.81 2.01 12.59
N GLU A 90 27.29 3.22 12.85
CA GLU A 90 27.82 4.14 13.88
C GLU A 90 27.59 3.64 15.32
N ARG A 91 26.59 2.77 15.54
CA ARG A 91 26.25 2.21 16.86
C ARG A 91 27.04 0.96 17.25
N LEU A 92 27.81 0.37 16.34
CA LEU A 92 28.72 -0.73 16.66
C LEU A 92 29.98 -0.14 17.31
N PRO A 93 30.28 -0.40 18.60
CA PRO A 93 31.57 -0.03 19.16
C PRO A 93 32.67 -0.86 18.48
N THR A 94 33.63 -0.19 17.84
CA THR A 94 34.93 -0.79 17.49
C THR A 94 35.76 -1.06 18.73
#